data_AF-A0A0Q0XTP9-F1
#
_entry.id   AF-A0A0Q0XTP9-F1
#
_cell.length_a   1.000
_cell.length_b   1.000
_cell.length_c   1.000
_cell.angle_alpha   90.00
_cell.angle_beta   90.00
_cell.angle_gamma   90.00
#
_symmetry.space_group_name_H-M   'P 1'
#
loop_
_entity.id
_entity.type
_entity.pdbx_description
1 polymer ?
#
loop_
_entity_poly.entity_id
_entity_poly.type
_entity_poly.pdbx_seq_one_letter_code
_entity_poly.pdbx_strand_id
1 'polypeptide(L)'
;MEECISVFDMLKIGVGPSSSHTLGPWRAAERFLEELKDESILDQIKRVKVDLYGSLSLTGKGHATDLSVMLGLSGQDPEYIPIDDIAGIIKNIEDTNEIILANEYKIPFYFLQDIVFNKEFLPFHANGLKFTAYKADDSEYESTFYSIGGGFVVKEERTNAKIKEVIKCAFPFPIQNAVELLNYTISENKSISEIVYENEKSMRPEAEIHSELMRIWNTMLECMYIGCHTGGILPGGLNVRRRAFDMHQNLIGLSNYSNPQTWLEEIRKTEVKFRQILKWVSCFALAVNEVNASLGRVVTAPTNGSAGVIPAVLMYYLVIENHNAGEKEIKQFLMVAGEIGSIFKKGSTISAAMGGCQAEIGVSSSMAAAALCELMGGTPAQVLMAAEIAMEHHLGLTCDPIGGLVQIPCIERNTMGAIKAINAAELALETDSKNAKVPLDKVINTMWQTAKDMNSKYKETSEGGLAIAVNMADC
;
A
#
# COMPACT_ATOMS: atom_id res chain seq x y z
N MET A 1 -22.63 -7.83 7.21
CA MET A 1 -22.77 -6.40 6.90
C MET A 1 -21.95 -6.20 5.64
N GLU A 2 -22.55 -5.76 4.55
CA GLU A 2 -21.85 -5.58 3.27
C GLU A 2 -20.88 -4.41 3.40
N GLU A 3 -19.57 -4.67 3.28
CA GLU A 3 -18.55 -3.62 3.29
C GLU A 3 -18.49 -3.00 1.88
N CYS A 4 -18.67 -1.68 1.79
CA CYS A 4 -18.44 -0.93 0.56
C CYS A 4 -17.04 -0.31 0.64
N ILE A 5 -16.15 -0.72 -0.26
CA ILE A 5 -14.75 -0.27 -0.31
C ILE A 5 -14.58 0.38 -1.67
N SER A 6 -14.20 1.66 -1.67
CA SER A 6 -13.90 2.41 -2.89
C SER A 6 -12.54 2.02 -3.47
N VAL A 7 -12.34 2.24 -4.76
CA VAL A 7 -11.02 2.17 -5.41
C VAL A 7 -10.01 3.11 -4.72
N PHE A 8 -10.46 4.24 -4.20
CA PHE A 8 -9.61 5.20 -3.46
C PHE A 8 -9.30 4.71 -2.03
N ASP A 9 -10.08 3.77 -1.50
CA ASP A 9 -9.75 3.11 -0.24
C ASP A 9 -8.58 2.12 -0.39
N MET A 10 -8.41 1.59 -1.61
CA MET A 10 -7.35 0.64 -1.97
C MET A 10 -6.09 1.32 -2.50
N LEU A 11 -6.26 2.44 -3.22
CA LEU A 11 -5.19 3.21 -3.87
C LEU A 11 -5.02 4.57 -3.17
N LYS A 12 -4.32 4.58 -2.04
CA LYS A 12 -4.12 5.77 -1.19
C LYS A 12 -2.75 6.36 -1.38
N ILE A 13 -2.68 7.68 -1.52
CA ILE A 13 -1.42 8.42 -1.48
C ILE A 13 -0.95 8.49 -0.02
N GLY A 14 0.35 8.28 0.20
CA GLY A 14 0.95 8.40 1.52
C GLY A 14 2.48 8.37 1.46
N VAL A 15 3.09 8.15 2.61
CA VAL A 15 4.56 8.04 2.75
C VAL A 15 4.94 6.58 3.01
N GLY A 16 6.04 6.14 2.38
CA GLY A 16 6.69 4.85 2.69
C GLY A 16 7.28 4.81 4.11
N PRO A 17 7.85 3.67 4.54
CA PRO A 17 7.99 2.43 3.79
C PRO A 17 6.81 1.45 3.94
N SER A 18 5.91 1.62 4.91
CA SER A 18 4.90 0.60 5.25
C SER A 18 3.50 1.18 5.47
N SER A 19 2.47 0.56 4.88
CA SER A 19 1.10 0.99 5.13
C SER A 19 0.60 0.58 6.51
N SER A 20 1.05 -0.56 7.03
CA SER A 20 0.65 -1.09 8.33
C SER A 20 1.43 -0.46 9.49
N HIS A 21 2.68 -0.06 9.24
CA HIS A 21 3.59 0.42 10.28
C HIS A 21 3.95 1.91 10.16
N THR A 22 3.76 2.53 9.00
CA THR A 22 3.97 3.97 8.83
C THR A 22 2.63 4.69 8.68
N LEU A 23 1.89 4.39 7.61
CA LEU A 23 0.63 5.11 7.33
C LEU A 23 -0.44 4.84 8.41
N GLY A 24 -0.59 3.60 8.85
CA GLY A 24 -1.55 3.21 9.89
C GLY A 24 -1.33 3.97 11.21
N PRO A 25 -0.15 3.86 11.85
CA PRO A 25 0.14 4.58 13.09
C PRO A 25 0.05 6.11 12.95
N TRP A 26 0.41 6.65 11.80
CA TRP A 26 0.22 8.08 11.51
C TRP A 26 -1.26 8.47 11.50
N ARG A 27 -2.12 7.73 10.78
CA ARG A 27 -3.58 7.93 10.79
C ARG A 27 -4.20 7.70 12.17
N ALA A 28 -3.64 6.78 12.96
CA ALA A 28 -4.07 6.56 14.35
C ALA A 28 -3.75 7.76 15.24
N ALA A 29 -2.58 8.39 15.05
CA ALA A 29 -2.23 9.62 15.75
C ALA A 29 -3.15 10.78 15.35
N GLU A 30 -3.50 10.93 14.05
CA GLU A 30 -4.47 11.94 13.61
C GLU A 30 -5.83 11.75 14.30
N ARG A 31 -6.37 10.52 14.30
CA ARG A 31 -7.63 10.22 15.00
C ARG A 31 -7.56 10.45 16.49
N PHE A 32 -6.41 10.16 17.11
CA PHE A 32 -6.19 10.47 18.52
C PHE A 32 -6.24 11.98 18.78
N LEU A 33 -5.62 12.79 17.92
CA LEU A 33 -5.70 14.25 18.02
C LEU A 33 -7.12 14.77 17.82
N GLU A 34 -7.89 14.20 16.89
CA GLU A 34 -9.31 14.50 16.71
C GLU A 34 -10.11 14.19 17.97
N GLU A 35 -9.89 13.03 18.61
CA GLU A 35 -10.54 12.70 19.89
C GLU A 35 -10.22 13.72 20.99
N LEU A 36 -8.97 14.16 21.11
CA LEU A 36 -8.59 15.19 22.09
C LEU A 36 -9.26 16.54 21.80
N LYS A 37 -9.48 16.87 20.51
CA LYS A 37 -10.19 18.08 20.07
C LYS A 37 -11.68 17.99 20.37
N ASP A 38 -12.32 16.86 20.06
CA ASP A 38 -13.73 16.61 20.28
C ASP A 38 -14.09 16.64 21.78
N GLU A 39 -13.22 16.08 22.62
CA GLU A 39 -13.34 16.15 24.08
C GLU A 39 -12.94 17.51 24.67
N SER A 40 -12.46 18.45 23.85
CA SER A 40 -12.01 19.79 24.27
C SER A 40 -10.93 19.76 25.37
N ILE A 41 -10.00 18.81 25.28
CA ILE A 41 -8.90 18.62 26.25
C ILE A 41 -7.51 18.85 25.66
N LEU A 42 -7.38 19.11 24.36
CA LEU A 42 -6.09 19.25 23.67
C LEU A 42 -5.17 20.32 24.31
N ASP A 43 -5.73 21.45 24.71
CA ASP A 43 -5.01 22.57 25.34
C ASP A 43 -4.54 22.27 26.78
N GLN A 44 -5.10 21.23 27.41
CA GLN A 44 -4.78 20.80 28.77
C GLN A 44 -3.66 19.76 28.81
N ILE A 45 -3.27 19.20 27.66
CA ILE A 45 -2.27 18.13 27.59
C ILE A 45 -0.87 18.68 27.87
N LYS A 46 -0.13 17.99 28.75
CA LYS A 46 1.25 18.30 29.12
C LYS A 46 2.26 17.27 28.65
N ARG A 47 1.82 16.04 28.38
CA ARG A 47 2.66 14.96 27.89
C ARG A 47 1.80 13.97 27.11
N VAL A 48 2.37 13.39 26.06
CA VAL A 48 1.78 12.26 25.33
C VAL A 48 2.76 11.11 25.37
N LYS A 49 2.25 9.90 25.60
CA LYS A 49 2.98 8.65 25.54
C LYS A 49 2.31 7.72 24.52
N VAL A 50 3.12 6.94 23.82
CA VAL A 50 2.72 5.98 22.80
C VAL A 50 3.33 4.63 23.14
N ASP A 51 2.48 3.63 23.31
CA ASP A 51 2.87 2.24 23.49
C ASP A 51 2.58 1.45 22.21
N LEU A 52 3.62 0.91 21.58
CA LEU A 52 3.53 0.07 20.38
C LEU A 52 3.59 -1.41 20.77
N TYR A 53 2.76 -2.27 20.18
CA TYR A 53 2.60 -3.67 20.57
C TYR A 53 2.77 -4.64 19.39
N GLY A 54 3.15 -5.88 19.69
CA GLY A 54 3.19 -6.99 18.75
C GLY A 54 4.11 -6.76 17.55
N SER A 55 3.64 -7.11 16.35
CA SER A 55 4.41 -6.97 15.10
C SER A 55 4.82 -5.51 14.83
N LEU A 56 3.94 -4.56 15.20
CA LEU A 56 4.19 -3.12 15.12
C LEU A 56 5.42 -2.68 15.89
N SER A 57 5.66 -3.32 17.03
CA SER A 57 6.81 -3.07 17.88
C SER A 57 8.07 -3.79 17.37
N LEU A 58 7.93 -5.07 16.97
CA LEU A 58 9.06 -5.90 16.56
C LEU A 58 9.79 -5.37 15.32
N THR A 59 9.04 -4.88 14.33
CA THR A 59 9.60 -4.35 13.07
C THR A 59 9.54 -2.83 12.98
N GLY A 60 8.96 -2.16 13.98
CA GLY A 60 8.58 -0.75 13.88
C GLY A 60 9.72 0.21 13.57
N LYS A 61 10.93 -0.03 14.08
CA LYS A 61 12.10 0.80 13.74
C LYS A 61 12.50 0.70 12.26
N GLY A 62 12.47 -0.52 11.69
CA GLY A 62 12.74 -0.72 10.27
C GLY A 62 11.64 -0.15 9.37
N HIS A 63 10.42 -0.06 9.90
CA HIS A 63 9.27 0.54 9.21
C HIS A 63 9.02 2.02 9.55
N ALA A 64 9.89 2.65 10.33
CA ALA A 64 9.75 4.05 10.76
C ALA A 64 8.43 4.34 11.52
N THR A 65 7.92 3.38 12.29
CA THR A 65 6.69 3.56 13.09
C THR A 65 6.83 4.69 14.10
N ASP A 66 7.95 4.74 14.79
CA ASP A 66 8.29 5.79 15.75
C ASP A 66 8.25 7.18 15.10
N LEU A 67 8.90 7.33 13.93
CA LEU A 67 8.87 8.57 13.16
C LEU A 67 7.46 8.93 12.70
N SER A 68 6.68 7.94 12.24
CA SER A 68 5.32 8.16 11.74
C SER A 68 4.36 8.68 12.81
N VAL A 69 4.50 8.17 14.04
CA VAL A 69 3.66 8.62 15.16
C VAL A 69 4.06 10.03 15.58
N MET A 70 5.34 10.38 15.55
CA MET A 70 5.78 11.76 15.80
C MET A 70 5.19 12.74 14.79
N LEU A 71 5.22 12.38 13.50
CA LEU A 71 4.69 13.23 12.43
C LEU A 71 3.17 13.40 12.57
N GLY A 72 2.45 12.31 12.85
CA GLY A 72 1.00 12.37 13.09
C GLY A 72 0.63 13.18 14.33
N LEU A 73 1.34 13.00 15.45
CA LEU A 73 1.15 13.82 16.66
C LEU A 73 1.51 15.30 16.43
N SER A 74 2.40 15.59 15.48
CA SER A 74 2.74 16.96 15.07
C SER A 74 1.68 17.58 14.14
N GLY A 75 0.54 16.92 13.92
CA GLY A 75 -0.55 17.39 13.07
C GLY A 75 -0.22 17.42 11.58
N GLN A 76 0.78 16.65 11.13
CA GLN A 76 1.13 16.56 9.72
C GLN A 76 0.24 15.55 9.01
N ASP A 77 -0.12 15.83 7.75
CA ASP A 77 -0.90 14.90 6.92
C ASP A 77 0.05 14.06 6.05
N PRO A 78 0.01 12.71 6.12
CA PRO A 78 0.91 11.84 5.34
C PRO A 78 0.70 11.92 3.83
N GLU A 79 -0.45 12.42 3.38
CA GLU A 79 -0.78 12.58 1.98
C GLU A 79 -0.14 13.84 1.39
N TYR A 80 -0.12 14.93 2.17
CA TYR A 80 0.23 16.28 1.69
C TYR A 80 1.56 16.85 2.23
N ILE A 81 2.13 16.29 3.29
CA ILE A 81 3.40 16.76 3.88
C ILE A 81 4.53 16.83 2.85
N PRO A 82 5.22 17.97 2.62
CA PRO A 82 6.39 17.99 1.75
C PRO A 82 7.46 16.99 2.26
N ILE A 83 7.94 16.10 1.38
CA ILE A 83 8.86 15.02 1.79
C ILE A 83 10.17 15.59 2.37
N ASP A 84 10.62 16.74 1.86
CA ASP A 84 11.82 17.42 2.34
C ASP A 84 11.70 17.95 3.78
N ASP A 85 10.47 18.17 4.27
CA ASP A 85 10.22 18.68 5.62
C ASP A 85 10.32 17.58 6.69
N ILE A 86 10.09 16.31 6.32
CA ILE A 86 10.04 15.17 7.25
C ILE A 86 11.30 15.10 8.12
N ALA A 87 12.48 15.14 7.50
CA ALA A 87 13.75 15.03 8.21
C ALA A 87 13.98 16.21 9.17
N GLY A 88 13.54 17.42 8.79
CA GLY A 88 13.65 18.61 9.63
C GLY A 88 12.77 18.55 10.87
N ILE A 89 11.52 18.08 10.72
CA ILE A 89 10.57 17.93 11.82
C ILE A 89 11.09 16.92 12.84
N ILE A 90 11.51 15.73 12.37
CA ILE A 90 12.02 14.66 13.23
C ILE A 90 13.23 15.15 14.01
N LYS A 91 14.22 15.74 13.31
CA LYS A 91 15.44 16.22 13.93
C LYS A 91 15.17 17.31 14.98
N ASN A 92 14.22 18.21 14.71
CA ASN A 92 13.86 19.26 15.67
C ASN A 92 13.29 18.66 16.96
N ILE A 93 12.45 17.63 16.89
CA ILE A 93 11.91 16.96 18.08
C ILE A 93 13.03 16.24 18.83
N GLU A 94 13.95 15.56 18.13
CA GLU A 94 15.10 14.88 18.74
C GLU A 94 16.05 15.86 19.45
N ASP A 95 16.37 16.99 18.82
CA ASP A 95 17.31 17.99 19.34
C ASP A 95 16.71 18.78 20.53
N THR A 96 15.41 19.03 20.53
CA THR A 96 14.76 19.89 21.54
C THR A 96 14.08 19.11 22.68
N ASN A 97 13.77 17.82 22.48
CA ASN A 97 12.87 17.05 23.35
C ASN A 97 11.50 17.70 23.52
N GLU A 98 10.99 18.34 22.47
CA GLU A 98 9.71 19.02 22.44
C GLU A 98 8.96 18.68 21.13
N ILE A 99 7.63 18.53 21.22
CA ILE A 99 6.76 18.35 20.05
C ILE A 99 5.75 19.50 19.98
N ILE A 100 5.42 19.92 18.76
CA ILE A 100 4.32 20.84 18.51
C ILE A 100 3.05 20.00 18.27
N LEU A 101 2.40 19.60 19.36
CA LEU A 101 1.22 18.74 19.34
C LEU A 101 0.10 19.39 18.52
N ALA A 102 -0.45 18.62 17.57
CA ALA A 102 -1.47 19.06 16.62
C ALA A 102 -1.10 20.34 15.84
N ASN A 103 0.19 20.64 15.70
CA ASN A 103 0.71 21.88 15.13
C ASN A 103 0.24 23.16 15.89
N GLU A 104 -0.18 23.02 17.15
CA GLU A 104 -0.77 24.10 17.95
C GLU A 104 -0.04 24.31 19.28
N TYR A 105 0.23 23.23 20.03
CA TYR A 105 0.71 23.30 21.41
C TYR A 105 2.09 22.70 21.57
N LYS A 106 3.04 23.52 22.02
CA LYS A 106 4.39 23.05 22.33
C LYS A 106 4.42 22.34 23.70
N ILE A 107 4.73 21.05 23.71
CA ILE A 107 4.83 20.24 24.93
C ILE A 107 6.15 19.47 24.99
N PRO A 108 6.66 19.12 26.19
CA PRO A 108 7.78 18.19 26.33
C PRO A 108 7.47 16.84 25.70
N PHE A 109 8.43 16.30 24.95
CA PHE A 109 8.33 14.99 24.32
C PHE A 109 9.72 14.37 24.18
N TYR A 110 9.99 13.36 24.99
CA TYR A 110 11.26 12.65 25.05
C TYR A 110 11.16 11.39 24.22
N PHE A 111 11.57 11.46 22.95
CA PHE A 111 11.45 10.39 21.96
C PHE A 111 11.69 8.97 22.50
N LEU A 112 12.83 8.74 23.17
CA LEU A 112 13.21 7.42 23.69
C LEU A 112 12.39 6.93 24.90
N GLN A 113 11.66 7.81 25.57
CA GLN A 113 10.87 7.50 26.76
C GLN A 113 9.36 7.50 26.48
N ASP A 114 8.92 8.36 25.57
CA ASP A 114 7.52 8.58 25.26
C ASP A 114 7.03 7.69 24.11
N ILE A 115 7.92 7.10 23.31
CA ILE A 115 7.58 6.02 22.37
C ILE A 115 8.17 4.71 22.90
N VAL A 116 7.30 3.82 23.36
CA VAL A 116 7.68 2.56 24.02
C VAL A 116 7.34 1.38 23.13
N PHE A 117 8.32 0.51 22.90
CA PHE A 117 8.21 -0.71 22.11
C PHE A 117 7.97 -1.91 23.05
N ASN A 118 6.75 -2.45 23.03
CA ASN A 118 6.32 -3.58 23.86
C ASN A 118 6.29 -4.87 23.03
N LYS A 119 6.78 -5.98 23.58
CA LYS A 119 6.81 -7.28 22.87
C LYS A 119 5.47 -8.02 22.94
N GLU A 120 4.61 -7.62 23.87
CA GLU A 120 3.30 -8.19 24.07
C GLU A 120 2.39 -7.93 22.86
N PHE A 121 1.54 -8.90 22.54
CA PHE A 121 0.51 -8.76 21.52
C PHE A 121 -0.82 -8.42 22.19
N LEU A 122 -1.53 -7.44 21.63
CA LEU A 122 -2.90 -7.15 22.03
C LEU A 122 -3.87 -8.18 21.42
N PRO A 123 -5.04 -8.44 22.04
CA PRO A 123 -5.89 -9.57 21.67
C PRO A 123 -6.57 -9.48 20.29
N PHE A 124 -6.83 -8.26 19.79
CA PHE A 124 -7.66 -8.07 18.59
C PHE A 124 -6.87 -8.22 17.28
N HIS A 125 -5.68 -7.60 17.18
CA HIS A 125 -4.85 -7.63 15.98
C HIS A 125 -3.37 -7.53 16.33
N ALA A 126 -2.49 -8.07 15.47
CA ALA A 126 -1.06 -8.14 15.71
C ALA A 126 -0.35 -6.78 15.76
N ASN A 127 -0.95 -5.75 15.13
CA ASN A 127 -0.44 -4.39 15.08
C ASN A 127 -1.30 -3.49 15.96
N GLY A 128 -0.98 -3.42 17.24
CA GLY A 128 -1.69 -2.60 18.22
C GLY A 128 -0.84 -1.41 18.65
N LEU A 129 -1.49 -0.27 18.89
CA LEU A 129 -0.86 0.88 19.53
C LEU A 129 -1.82 1.57 20.49
N LYS A 130 -1.30 2.10 21.59
CA LYS A 130 -2.07 2.85 22.59
C LYS A 130 -1.46 4.24 22.76
N PHE A 131 -2.30 5.25 22.71
CA PHE A 131 -1.95 6.62 23.07
C PHE A 131 -2.44 6.90 24.49
N THR A 132 -1.60 7.55 25.30
CA THR A 132 -1.95 8.07 26.62
C THR A 132 -1.58 9.55 26.67
N ALA A 133 -2.56 10.44 26.82
CA ALA A 133 -2.33 11.86 27.06
C ALA A 133 -2.51 12.18 28.54
N TYR A 134 -1.55 12.92 29.10
CA TYR A 134 -1.53 13.35 30.49
C TYR A 134 -1.89 14.83 30.59
N LYS A 135 -2.91 15.15 31.38
CA LYS A 135 -3.33 16.53 31.67
C LYS A 135 -2.51 17.13 32.81
N ALA A 136 -2.66 18.44 33.02
CA ALA A 136 -1.99 19.17 34.10
C ALA A 136 -2.40 18.73 35.53
N ASP A 137 -3.53 18.05 35.67
CA ASP A 137 -4.02 17.46 36.93
C ASP A 137 -3.60 15.99 37.11
N ASP A 138 -2.65 15.52 36.30
CA ASP A 138 -2.17 14.13 36.21
C ASP A 138 -3.23 13.10 35.79
N SER A 139 -4.43 13.54 35.38
CA SER A 139 -5.42 12.60 34.83
C SER A 139 -5.11 12.23 33.38
N GLU A 140 -5.48 11.01 33.01
CA GLU A 140 -5.11 10.38 31.75
C GLU A 140 -6.30 10.27 30.79
N TYR A 141 -6.04 10.45 29.51
CA TYR A 141 -6.93 10.07 28.42
C TYR A 141 -6.24 9.00 27.57
N GLU A 142 -6.85 7.83 27.42
CA GLU A 142 -6.29 6.70 26.71
C GLU A 142 -7.14 6.29 25.51
N SER A 143 -6.48 5.96 24.41
CA SER A 143 -7.13 5.41 23.22
C SER A 143 -6.25 4.35 22.56
N THR A 144 -6.83 3.17 22.32
CA THR A 144 -6.14 2.04 21.68
C THR A 144 -6.62 1.90 20.24
N PHE A 145 -5.68 1.75 19.32
CA PHE A 145 -5.93 1.55 17.90
C PHE A 145 -5.23 0.31 17.38
N TYR A 146 -5.70 -0.17 16.23
CA TYR A 146 -5.11 -1.28 15.50
C TYR A 146 -4.94 -0.93 14.03
N SER A 147 -3.74 -1.11 13.49
CA SER A 147 -3.50 -0.99 12.05
C SER A 147 -3.74 -2.33 11.36
N ILE A 148 -4.80 -2.42 10.56
CA ILE A 148 -5.30 -3.69 10.01
C ILE A 148 -4.87 -3.97 8.56
N GLY A 149 -3.85 -3.24 8.07
CA GLY A 149 -3.32 -3.34 6.70
C GLY A 149 -3.84 -2.24 5.78
N GLY A 150 -3.14 -1.97 4.66
CA GLY A 150 -3.54 -0.95 3.66
C GLY A 150 -3.72 0.49 4.19
N GLY A 151 -3.14 0.82 5.34
CA GLY A 151 -3.32 2.12 6.00
C GLY A 151 -4.66 2.28 6.74
N PHE A 152 -5.46 1.23 6.83
CA PHE A 152 -6.70 1.24 7.61
C PHE A 152 -6.40 1.10 9.11
N VAL A 153 -7.11 1.89 9.91
CA VAL A 153 -7.02 1.89 11.36
C VAL A 153 -8.41 1.66 11.95
N VAL A 154 -8.49 0.88 13.02
CA VAL A 154 -9.70 0.71 13.81
C VAL A 154 -9.40 1.00 15.27
N LYS A 155 -10.36 1.63 15.97
CA LYS A 155 -10.27 1.87 17.41
C LYS A 155 -10.73 0.62 18.17
N GLU A 156 -10.11 0.35 19.30
CA GLU A 156 -10.62 -0.61 20.26
C GLU A 156 -11.88 -0.07 20.94
N GLU A 157 -13.05 -0.56 20.55
CA GLU A 157 -14.29 -0.25 21.25
C GLU A 157 -14.41 -1.13 22.52
N ARG A 158 -14.63 -0.51 23.68
CA ARG A 158 -15.08 -1.25 24.87
C ARG A 158 -16.48 -1.82 24.59
N THR A 159 -16.66 -3.11 24.82
CA THR A 159 -17.87 -3.92 24.57
C THR A 159 -19.16 -3.21 24.99
N ASN A 160 -19.77 -2.42 24.09
CA ASN A 160 -21.18 -1.97 24.01
C ASN A 160 -21.42 -0.72 23.13
N ALA A 161 -20.46 -0.27 22.33
CA ALA A 161 -20.80 0.55 21.15
C ALA A 161 -21.03 -0.39 19.96
N LYS A 162 -22.22 -0.35 19.38
CA LYS A 162 -22.47 -0.98 18.08
C LYS A 162 -21.82 -0.08 17.04
N ILE A 163 -20.80 -0.59 16.35
CA ILE A 163 -20.44 -0.33 14.94
C ILE A 163 -21.03 0.99 14.45
N LYS A 164 -20.36 2.10 14.75
CA LYS A 164 -20.68 3.41 14.20
C LYS A 164 -19.42 3.97 13.53
N GLU A 165 -19.22 3.50 12.30
CA GLU A 165 -18.89 4.30 11.12
C GLU A 165 -18.62 3.35 9.96
N VAL A 166 -19.68 2.66 9.51
CA VAL A 166 -19.75 2.24 8.12
C VAL A 166 -20.45 3.38 7.43
N ILE A 167 -19.77 4.08 6.51
CA ILE A 167 -20.47 4.95 5.57
C ILE A 167 -21.55 4.07 4.93
N LYS A 168 -22.81 4.32 5.28
CA LYS A 168 -23.98 3.73 4.62
C LYS A 168 -24.03 4.29 3.20
N CYS A 169 -23.10 3.88 2.34
CA CYS A 169 -23.25 4.07 0.92
C CYS A 169 -23.74 2.74 0.36
N ALA A 170 -24.96 2.74 -0.20
CA ALA A 170 -25.45 1.60 -0.93
C ALA A 170 -24.91 1.71 -2.35
N PHE A 171 -23.86 0.96 -2.65
CA PHE A 171 -23.44 0.80 -4.04
C PHE A 171 -24.62 0.30 -4.89
N PRO A 172 -24.87 0.86 -6.09
CA PRO A 172 -25.86 0.32 -7.00
C PRO A 172 -25.57 -1.14 -7.37
N PHE A 173 -24.29 -1.50 -7.41
CA PHE A 173 -23.80 -2.86 -7.65
C PHE A 173 -22.93 -3.30 -6.46
N PRO A 174 -23.53 -3.72 -5.33
CA PRO A 174 -22.77 -4.14 -4.15
C PRO A 174 -22.03 -5.45 -4.45
N ILE A 175 -20.69 -5.39 -4.48
CA ILE A 175 -19.84 -6.54 -4.82
C ILE A 175 -19.16 -7.07 -3.56
N GLN A 176 -19.36 -8.34 -3.21
CA GLN A 176 -18.66 -9.01 -2.12
C GLN A 176 -17.63 -10.03 -2.61
N ASN A 177 -17.81 -10.56 -3.82
CA ASN A 177 -16.98 -11.62 -4.38
C ASN A 177 -16.92 -11.57 -5.92
N ALA A 178 -16.03 -12.38 -6.50
CA ALA A 178 -15.79 -12.40 -7.95
C ALA A 178 -17.02 -12.88 -8.74
N VAL A 179 -17.79 -13.83 -8.21
CA VAL A 179 -19.02 -14.32 -8.83
C VAL A 179 -20.08 -13.21 -8.93
N GLU A 180 -20.27 -12.42 -7.88
CA GLU A 180 -21.20 -11.29 -7.88
C GLU A 180 -20.78 -10.23 -8.90
N LEU A 181 -19.50 -9.84 -8.92
CA LEU A 181 -18.96 -8.91 -9.92
C LEU A 181 -19.25 -9.41 -11.35
N LEU A 182 -18.95 -10.69 -11.63
CA LEU A 182 -19.21 -11.28 -12.93
C LEU A 182 -20.70 -11.23 -13.30
N ASN A 183 -21.59 -11.55 -12.35
CA ASN A 183 -23.02 -11.51 -12.59
C ASN A 183 -23.50 -10.11 -12.97
N TYR A 184 -23.00 -9.05 -12.31
CA TYR A 184 -23.34 -7.66 -12.66
C TYR A 184 -22.84 -7.29 -14.06
N THR A 185 -21.61 -7.68 -14.43
CA THR A 185 -21.09 -7.40 -15.79
C THR A 185 -21.94 -8.06 -16.87
N ILE A 186 -22.46 -9.26 -16.61
CA ILE A 186 -23.33 -10.00 -17.54
C ILE A 186 -24.73 -9.36 -17.59
N SER A 187 -25.32 -9.02 -16.44
CA SER A 187 -26.69 -8.46 -16.39
C SER A 187 -26.78 -7.07 -17.02
N GLU A 188 -25.76 -6.25 -16.81
CA GLU A 188 -25.71 -4.88 -17.33
C GLU A 188 -25.05 -4.78 -18.71
N ASN A 189 -24.45 -5.86 -19.21
CA ASN A 189 -23.64 -5.88 -20.42
C ASN A 189 -22.56 -4.78 -20.40
N LYS A 190 -21.82 -4.71 -19.28
CA LYS A 190 -20.77 -3.73 -18.98
C LYS A 190 -19.46 -4.44 -18.64
N SER A 191 -18.34 -3.80 -18.90
CA SER A 191 -17.02 -4.19 -18.39
C SER A 191 -16.93 -4.03 -16.85
N ILE A 192 -15.88 -4.57 -16.24
CA ILE A 192 -15.69 -4.44 -14.78
C ILE A 192 -15.48 -2.97 -14.43
N SER A 193 -14.61 -2.26 -15.17
CA SER A 193 -14.39 -0.83 -14.93
C SER A 193 -15.66 0.02 -15.03
N GLU A 194 -16.57 -0.29 -15.95
CA GLU A 194 -17.86 0.41 -16.07
C GLU A 194 -18.78 0.13 -14.88
N ILE A 195 -18.86 -1.10 -14.38
CA ILE A 195 -19.62 -1.42 -13.15
C ILE A 195 -19.04 -0.65 -11.95
N VAL A 196 -17.72 -0.68 -11.78
CA VAL A 196 -17.03 0.00 -10.69
C VAL A 196 -17.22 1.51 -10.77
N TYR A 197 -17.18 2.09 -11.98
CA TYR A 197 -17.42 3.51 -12.17
C TYR A 197 -18.82 3.95 -11.72
N GLU A 198 -19.86 3.14 -11.97
CA GLU A 198 -21.20 3.43 -11.46
C GLU A 198 -21.29 3.37 -9.93
N ASN A 199 -20.53 2.46 -9.30
CA ASN A 199 -20.41 2.43 -7.84
C ASN A 199 -19.72 3.68 -7.30
N GLU A 200 -18.64 4.13 -7.93
CA GLU A 200 -17.95 5.34 -7.48
C GLU A 200 -18.80 6.61 -7.69
N LYS A 201 -19.62 6.64 -8.75
CA LYS A 201 -20.60 7.72 -9.00
C LYS A 201 -21.69 7.82 -7.95
N SER A 202 -21.96 6.76 -7.19
CA SER A 202 -22.92 6.84 -6.08
C SER A 202 -22.33 7.53 -4.84
N MET A 203 -21.00 7.62 -4.75
CA MET A 203 -20.30 8.26 -3.62
C MET A 203 -19.90 9.70 -3.90
N ARG A 204 -19.53 10.01 -5.14
CA ARG A 204 -18.99 11.33 -5.49
C ARG A 204 -19.18 11.70 -6.97
N PRO A 205 -19.09 12.99 -7.32
CA PRO A 205 -19.26 13.45 -8.70
C PRO A 205 -18.17 12.94 -9.65
N GLU A 206 -18.51 12.78 -10.93
CA GLU A 206 -17.57 12.29 -11.96
C GLU A 206 -16.28 13.12 -12.07
N ALA A 207 -16.36 14.44 -11.88
CA ALA A 207 -15.20 15.32 -11.90
C ALA A 207 -14.21 15.01 -10.76
N GLU A 208 -14.72 14.66 -9.58
CA GLU A 208 -13.91 14.27 -8.43
C GLU A 208 -13.27 12.90 -8.66
N ILE A 209 -14.03 11.93 -9.20
CA ILE A 209 -13.49 10.62 -9.58
C ILE A 209 -12.34 10.77 -10.58
N HIS A 210 -12.53 11.60 -11.61
CA HIS A 210 -11.51 11.86 -12.61
C HIS A 210 -10.26 12.51 -11.99
N SER A 211 -10.44 13.57 -11.19
CA SER A 211 -9.35 14.27 -10.51
C SER A 211 -8.53 13.32 -9.64
N GLU A 212 -9.18 12.52 -8.80
CA GLU A 212 -8.49 11.64 -7.86
C GLU A 212 -7.78 10.47 -8.56
N LEU A 213 -8.38 9.86 -9.60
CA LEU A 213 -7.69 8.84 -10.40
C LEU A 213 -6.43 9.40 -11.08
N MET A 214 -6.53 10.60 -11.65
CA MET A 214 -5.37 11.23 -12.28
C MET A 214 -4.32 11.66 -11.27
N ARG A 215 -4.73 12.10 -10.08
CA ARG A 215 -3.83 12.42 -8.96
C ARG A 215 -3.06 11.19 -8.49
N ILE A 216 -3.74 10.05 -8.36
CA ILE A 216 -3.12 8.76 -8.05
C ILE A 216 -2.08 8.39 -9.12
N TRP A 217 -2.47 8.44 -10.40
CA TRP A 217 -1.56 8.12 -11.49
C TRP A 217 -0.35 9.07 -11.54
N ASN A 218 -0.57 10.37 -11.41
CA ASN A 218 0.51 11.35 -11.44
C ASN A 218 1.48 11.14 -10.28
N THR A 219 0.98 10.77 -9.10
CA THR A 219 1.82 10.42 -7.94
C THR A 219 2.62 9.14 -8.21
N MET A 220 2.02 8.13 -8.82
CA MET A 220 2.70 6.90 -9.24
C MET A 220 3.81 7.19 -10.27
N LEU A 221 3.52 8.02 -11.27
CA LEU A 221 4.45 8.41 -12.33
C LEU A 221 5.62 9.23 -11.77
N GLU A 222 5.33 10.20 -10.90
CA GLU A 222 6.34 10.99 -10.20
C GLU A 222 7.23 10.10 -9.31
N CYS A 223 6.65 9.15 -8.58
CA CYS A 223 7.40 8.20 -7.77
C CYS A 223 8.36 7.34 -8.61
N MET A 224 7.89 6.78 -9.74
CA MET A 224 8.75 6.07 -10.70
C MET A 224 9.86 6.97 -11.25
N TYR A 225 9.52 8.23 -11.58
CA TYR A 225 10.49 9.21 -12.08
C TYR A 225 11.57 9.47 -11.03
N ILE A 226 11.20 9.82 -9.79
CA ILE A 226 12.16 10.07 -8.70
C ILE A 226 13.07 8.86 -8.50
N GLY A 227 12.51 7.64 -8.44
CA GLY A 227 13.30 6.43 -8.25
C GLY A 227 14.29 6.16 -9.39
N CYS A 228 13.90 6.41 -10.64
CA CYS A 228 14.79 6.30 -11.80
C CYS A 228 15.91 7.37 -11.82
N HIS A 229 15.76 8.47 -11.09
CA HIS A 229 16.71 9.60 -11.09
C HIS A 229 17.48 9.76 -9.77
N THR A 230 17.26 8.88 -8.80
CA THR A 230 17.91 8.93 -7.49
C THR A 230 18.89 7.78 -7.32
N GLY A 231 20.18 8.08 -7.34
CA GLY A 231 21.24 7.13 -6.97
C GLY A 231 21.45 7.02 -5.46
N GLY A 232 22.42 6.20 -5.05
CA GLY A 232 22.85 6.11 -3.65
C GLY A 232 22.49 4.79 -2.95
N ILE A 233 22.46 4.82 -1.62
CA ILE A 233 22.25 3.68 -0.73
C ILE A 233 20.96 3.90 0.06
N LEU A 234 20.15 2.85 0.21
CA LEU A 234 18.92 2.90 1.00
C LEU A 234 19.22 3.03 2.51
N PRO A 235 18.37 3.72 3.28
CA PRO A 235 18.54 3.85 4.73
C PRO A 235 18.31 2.50 5.45
N GLY A 236 18.49 2.43 6.76
CA GLY A 236 18.19 1.23 7.56
C GLY A 236 19.36 0.24 7.75
N GLY A 237 20.54 0.53 7.20
CA GLY A 237 21.78 -0.14 7.60
C GLY A 237 22.15 -1.42 6.85
N LEU A 238 21.32 -1.88 5.89
CA LEU A 238 21.63 -3.03 5.02
C LEU A 238 22.54 -2.69 3.83
N ASN A 239 22.97 -1.43 3.70
CA ASN A 239 23.83 -0.95 2.63
C ASN A 239 23.34 -1.26 1.20
N VAL A 240 22.02 -1.44 1.02
CA VAL A 240 21.41 -1.80 -0.26
C VAL A 240 21.54 -0.63 -1.23
N ARG A 241 22.28 -0.83 -2.32
CA ARG A 241 22.44 0.16 -3.39
C ARG A 241 21.16 0.25 -4.23
N ARG A 242 20.73 1.48 -4.54
CA ARG A 242 19.68 1.75 -5.51
C ARG A 242 20.11 1.30 -6.91
N ARG A 243 19.28 0.46 -7.54
CA ARG A 243 19.54 -0.16 -8.86
C ARG A 243 18.71 0.48 -9.97
N ALA A 244 17.57 1.09 -9.63
CA ALA A 244 16.68 1.68 -10.64
C ALA A 244 17.40 2.77 -11.45
N PHE A 245 18.20 3.61 -10.79
CA PHE A 245 19.01 4.64 -11.45
C PHE A 245 19.91 4.08 -12.56
N ASP A 246 20.78 3.12 -12.25
CA ASP A 246 21.70 2.54 -13.24
C ASP A 246 20.94 1.83 -14.37
N MET A 247 19.88 1.10 -14.03
CA MET A 247 19.07 0.38 -15.02
C MET A 247 18.41 1.35 -15.99
N HIS A 248 17.82 2.43 -15.46
CA HIS A 248 17.19 3.47 -16.25
C HIS A 248 18.18 4.16 -17.17
N GLN A 249 19.36 4.58 -16.68
CA GLN A 249 20.39 5.24 -17.50
C GLN A 249 20.80 4.37 -18.71
N ASN A 250 20.90 3.05 -18.52
CA ASN A 250 21.22 2.10 -19.59
C ASN A 250 20.07 1.88 -20.59
N LEU A 251 18.82 2.11 -20.17
CA LEU A 251 17.62 1.87 -20.99
C LEU A 251 17.18 3.11 -21.75
N ILE A 252 17.17 4.28 -21.10
CA ILE A 252 16.67 5.54 -21.68
C ILE A 252 17.67 6.17 -22.66
N GLY A 253 18.97 5.93 -22.48
CA GLY A 253 20.01 6.49 -23.34
C GLY A 253 20.13 8.01 -23.26
N LEU A 254 20.23 8.67 -24.42
CA LEU A 254 20.49 10.12 -24.55
C LEU A 254 19.20 10.97 -24.72
N SER A 255 18.04 10.43 -24.36
CA SER A 255 16.77 11.18 -24.48
C SER A 255 16.73 12.38 -23.52
N ASN A 256 16.11 13.47 -23.96
CA ASN A 256 15.99 14.70 -23.18
C ASN A 256 14.55 14.89 -22.70
N TYR A 257 14.37 15.04 -21.40
CA TYR A 257 13.09 15.32 -20.75
C TYR A 257 13.35 16.10 -19.46
N SER A 258 12.33 16.78 -18.93
CA SER A 258 12.50 17.69 -17.79
C SER A 258 11.49 17.46 -16.66
N ASN A 259 10.54 16.54 -16.85
CA ASN A 259 9.50 16.21 -15.88
C ASN A 259 8.98 14.78 -16.12
N PRO A 260 8.17 14.21 -15.19
CA PRO A 260 7.67 12.85 -15.31
C PRO A 260 6.85 12.58 -16.58
N GLN A 261 6.09 13.57 -17.06
CA GLN A 261 5.25 13.42 -18.25
C GLN A 261 6.07 13.36 -19.54
N THR A 262 7.00 14.28 -19.73
CA THR A 262 7.94 14.28 -20.86
C THR A 262 8.85 13.04 -20.83
N TRP A 263 9.19 12.53 -19.63
CA TRP A 263 9.93 11.27 -19.49
C TRP A 263 9.16 10.07 -20.05
N LEU A 264 7.86 9.95 -19.73
CA LEU A 264 6.99 8.92 -20.29
C LEU A 264 6.92 9.01 -21.83
N GLU A 265 6.75 10.22 -22.35
CA GLU A 265 6.68 10.47 -23.80
C GLU A 265 7.97 10.12 -24.53
N GLU A 266 9.13 10.35 -23.91
CA GLU A 266 10.42 9.94 -24.48
C GLU A 266 10.61 8.42 -24.45
N ILE A 267 10.13 7.72 -23.41
CA ILE A 267 10.19 6.24 -23.39
C ILE A 267 9.40 5.66 -24.57
N ARG A 268 8.22 6.21 -24.89
CA ARG A 268 7.39 5.79 -26.05
C ARG A 268 8.11 5.88 -27.40
N LYS A 269 9.14 6.73 -27.49
CA LYS A 269 9.94 6.89 -28.72
C LYS A 269 11.07 5.87 -28.82
N THR A 270 11.35 5.12 -27.74
CA THR A 270 12.40 4.11 -27.73
C THR A 270 11.92 2.81 -28.38
N GLU A 271 12.79 2.16 -29.15
CA GLU A 271 12.54 0.81 -29.64
C GLU A 271 12.83 -0.19 -28.52
N VAL A 272 11.81 -0.90 -28.05
CA VAL A 272 11.93 -1.86 -26.95
C VAL A 272 12.00 -3.30 -27.49
N LYS A 273 13.18 -3.93 -27.36
CA LYS A 273 13.35 -5.35 -27.69
C LYS A 273 12.77 -6.22 -26.57
N PHE A 274 12.41 -7.47 -26.89
CA PHE A 274 11.84 -8.41 -25.91
C PHE A 274 12.61 -8.49 -24.57
N ARG A 275 13.94 -8.60 -24.61
CA ARG A 275 14.77 -8.62 -23.38
C ARG A 275 14.74 -7.30 -22.58
N GLN A 276 14.46 -6.18 -23.25
CA GLN A 276 14.33 -4.87 -22.61
C GLN A 276 12.97 -4.69 -21.94
N ILE A 277 11.92 -5.41 -22.36
CA ILE A 277 10.61 -5.39 -21.69
C ILE A 277 10.78 -5.77 -20.22
N LEU A 278 11.42 -6.92 -19.95
CA LEU A 278 11.68 -7.39 -18.59
C LEU A 278 12.50 -6.38 -17.78
N LYS A 279 13.47 -5.72 -18.42
CA LYS A 279 14.32 -4.71 -17.77
C LYS A 279 13.55 -3.44 -17.45
N TRP A 280 12.71 -2.95 -18.36
CA TRP A 280 11.87 -1.76 -18.14
C TRP A 280 10.88 -1.98 -17.02
N VAL A 281 10.12 -3.09 -17.07
CA VAL A 281 9.15 -3.41 -16.01
C VAL A 281 9.84 -3.55 -14.66
N SER A 282 10.98 -4.25 -14.61
CA SER A 282 11.76 -4.35 -13.39
C SER A 282 12.27 -2.98 -12.93
N CYS A 283 12.75 -2.13 -13.83
CA CYS A 283 13.23 -0.79 -13.52
C CYS A 283 12.13 0.07 -12.87
N PHE A 284 10.91 0.05 -13.43
CA PHE A 284 9.77 0.79 -12.89
C PHE A 284 9.39 0.31 -11.49
N ALA A 285 9.29 -1.01 -11.28
CA ALA A 285 8.97 -1.58 -9.98
C ALA A 285 10.07 -1.30 -8.94
N LEU A 286 11.34 -1.44 -9.31
CA LEU A 286 12.48 -1.09 -8.45
C LEU A 286 12.44 0.38 -8.06
N ALA A 287 12.20 1.29 -9.00
CA ALA A 287 12.16 2.72 -8.77
C ALA A 287 11.17 3.09 -7.66
N VAL A 288 9.94 2.59 -7.76
CA VAL A 288 8.89 2.85 -6.76
C VAL A 288 9.29 2.29 -5.38
N ASN A 289 9.76 1.05 -5.32
CA ASN A 289 10.10 0.43 -4.04
C ASN A 289 11.37 1.00 -3.39
N GLU A 290 12.30 1.54 -4.17
CA GLU A 290 13.48 2.26 -3.65
C GLU A 290 13.08 3.64 -3.08
N VAL A 291 12.11 4.33 -3.69
CA VAL A 291 11.49 5.55 -3.13
C VAL A 291 10.72 5.21 -1.85
N ASN A 292 9.92 4.15 -1.88
CA ASN A 292 9.18 3.66 -0.71
C ASN A 292 10.11 3.40 0.49
N ALA A 293 11.19 2.65 0.27
CA ALA A 293 12.15 2.29 1.31
C ALA A 293 12.90 3.48 1.93
N SER A 294 12.75 4.69 1.35
CA SER A 294 13.45 5.91 1.79
C SER A 294 12.49 7.01 2.26
N LEU A 295 11.33 6.65 2.82
CA LEU A 295 10.31 7.61 3.30
C LEU A 295 9.80 8.55 2.20
N GLY A 296 9.80 8.10 0.95
CA GLY A 296 9.26 8.88 -0.16
C GLY A 296 7.74 8.77 -0.28
N ARG A 297 7.14 9.67 -1.06
CA ARG A 297 5.71 9.61 -1.41
C ARG A 297 5.44 8.43 -2.35
N VAL A 298 4.44 7.63 -2.00
CA VAL A 298 4.01 6.44 -2.75
C VAL A 298 2.49 6.33 -2.77
N VAL A 299 1.96 5.47 -3.64
CA VAL A 299 0.55 5.06 -3.60
C VAL A 299 0.47 3.60 -3.15
N THR A 300 -0.42 3.30 -2.20
CA THR A 300 -0.69 1.93 -1.78
C THR A 300 -1.26 1.12 -2.94
N ALA A 301 -0.81 -0.12 -3.12
CA ALA A 301 -1.34 -0.98 -4.17
C ALA A 301 -1.22 -2.49 -3.85
N PRO A 302 -1.98 -3.07 -2.90
CA PRO A 302 -2.84 -2.40 -1.92
C PRO A 302 -2.06 -1.94 -0.67
N THR A 303 -0.76 -2.18 -0.60
CA THR A 303 0.12 -1.70 0.48
C THR A 303 1.37 -1.03 -0.11
N ASN A 304 2.12 -0.31 0.73
CA ASN A 304 3.39 0.33 0.37
C ASN A 304 4.46 -0.71 -0.02
N GLY A 305 4.45 -1.87 0.64
CA GLY A 305 5.38 -2.96 0.35
C GLY A 305 5.21 -3.53 -1.06
N SER A 306 4.00 -3.45 -1.63
CA SER A 306 3.67 -3.88 -3.00
C SER A 306 3.39 -2.73 -3.97
N ALA A 307 3.77 -1.49 -3.62
CA ALA A 307 3.44 -0.29 -4.38
C ALA A 307 4.00 -0.26 -5.81
N GLY A 308 5.04 -1.03 -6.13
CA GLY A 308 5.70 -0.97 -7.43
C GLY A 308 5.02 -1.76 -8.55
N VAL A 309 4.16 -2.73 -8.23
CA VAL A 309 3.59 -3.65 -9.23
C VAL A 309 2.60 -2.93 -10.14
N ILE A 310 1.57 -2.29 -9.58
CA ILE A 310 0.54 -1.55 -10.32
C ILE A 310 1.12 -0.49 -11.27
N PRO A 311 1.96 0.46 -10.79
CA PRO A 311 2.51 1.47 -11.68
C PRO A 311 3.45 0.90 -12.74
N ALA A 312 4.22 -0.16 -12.43
CA ALA A 312 5.09 -0.79 -13.42
C ALA A 312 4.30 -1.46 -14.57
N VAL A 313 3.20 -2.13 -14.25
CA VAL A 313 2.34 -2.79 -15.26
C VAL A 313 1.55 -1.77 -16.07
N LEU A 314 1.05 -0.70 -15.43
CA LEU A 314 0.40 0.38 -16.16
C LEU A 314 1.39 1.12 -17.06
N MET A 315 2.60 1.41 -16.57
CA MET A 315 3.66 2.02 -17.39
C MET A 315 4.05 1.13 -18.57
N TYR A 316 4.16 -0.19 -18.37
CA TYR A 316 4.34 -1.16 -19.47
C TYR A 316 3.28 -0.99 -20.55
N TYR A 317 2.00 -0.96 -20.16
CA TYR A 317 0.91 -0.81 -21.12
C TYR A 317 1.02 0.52 -21.89
N LEU A 318 1.31 1.62 -21.19
CA LEU A 318 1.37 2.95 -21.78
C LEU A 318 2.55 3.18 -22.72
N VAL A 319 3.70 2.53 -22.49
CA VAL A 319 4.96 2.85 -23.21
C VAL A 319 5.52 1.71 -24.05
N ILE A 320 4.95 0.51 -23.96
CA ILE A 320 5.39 -0.67 -24.73
C ILE A 320 4.22 -1.25 -25.52
N GLU A 321 3.09 -1.51 -24.86
CA GLU A 321 1.95 -2.20 -25.50
C GLU A 321 1.14 -1.26 -26.41
N ASN A 322 0.71 -0.11 -25.87
CA ASN A 322 -0.16 0.83 -26.57
C ASN A 322 0.32 2.28 -26.38
N HIS A 323 1.10 2.76 -27.34
CA HIS A 323 1.66 4.13 -27.29
C HIS A 323 0.60 5.23 -27.45
N ASN A 324 -0.63 4.89 -27.88
CA ASN A 324 -1.75 5.81 -28.02
C ASN A 324 -2.65 5.85 -26.78
N ALA A 325 -2.40 4.97 -25.78
CA ALA A 325 -3.16 4.95 -24.54
C ALA A 325 -2.98 6.26 -23.76
N GLY A 326 -4.04 6.69 -23.08
CA GLY A 326 -4.06 7.93 -22.31
C GLY A 326 -4.93 7.81 -21.07
N GLU A 327 -5.55 8.92 -20.67
CA GLU A 327 -6.33 9.00 -19.44
C GLU A 327 -7.47 7.99 -19.36
N LYS A 328 -8.06 7.62 -20.50
CA LYS A 328 -9.15 6.64 -20.54
C LYS A 328 -8.66 5.28 -20.01
N GLU A 329 -7.56 4.77 -20.57
CA GLU A 329 -6.98 3.48 -20.20
C GLU A 329 -6.41 3.53 -18.78
N ILE A 330 -5.82 4.65 -18.35
CA ILE A 330 -5.35 4.86 -16.97
C ILE A 330 -6.51 4.71 -15.98
N LYS A 331 -7.63 5.41 -16.20
CA LYS A 331 -8.82 5.34 -15.33
C LYS A 331 -9.40 3.93 -15.29
N GLN A 332 -9.51 3.30 -16.47
CA GLN A 332 -9.99 1.92 -16.59
C GLN A 332 -9.12 0.95 -15.78
N PHE A 333 -7.79 1.04 -15.93
CA PHE A 333 -6.84 0.20 -15.21
C PHE A 333 -6.98 0.33 -13.69
N LEU A 334 -6.97 1.57 -13.19
CA LEU A 334 -7.03 1.84 -11.75
C LEU A 334 -8.38 1.43 -11.14
N MET A 335 -9.48 1.55 -11.90
CA MET A 335 -10.80 1.07 -11.48
C MET A 335 -10.84 -0.45 -11.29
N VAL A 336 -10.38 -1.21 -12.28
CA VAL A 336 -10.32 -2.68 -12.18
C VAL A 336 -9.38 -3.11 -11.07
N ALA A 337 -8.18 -2.51 -11.00
CA ALA A 337 -7.20 -2.84 -9.97
C ALA A 337 -7.77 -2.60 -8.56
N GLY A 338 -8.41 -1.45 -8.34
CA GLY A 338 -9.03 -1.11 -7.06
C GLY A 338 -10.10 -2.12 -6.64
N GLU A 339 -11.00 -2.51 -7.54
CA GLU A 339 -12.08 -3.46 -7.23
C GLU A 339 -11.55 -4.86 -6.92
N ILE A 340 -10.57 -5.36 -7.68
CA ILE A 340 -9.96 -6.66 -7.41
C ILE A 340 -9.30 -6.67 -6.02
N GLY A 341 -8.62 -5.58 -5.66
CA GLY A 341 -8.04 -5.42 -4.32
C GLY A 341 -9.10 -5.42 -3.21
N SER A 342 -10.24 -4.78 -3.45
CA SER A 342 -11.42 -4.76 -2.57
C SER A 342 -11.99 -6.17 -2.34
N ILE A 343 -12.11 -6.98 -3.39
CA ILE A 343 -12.56 -8.38 -3.28
C ILE A 343 -11.60 -9.21 -2.41
N PHE A 344 -10.29 -9.07 -2.58
CA PHE A 344 -9.31 -9.74 -1.71
C PHE A 344 -9.42 -9.29 -0.27
N LYS A 345 -9.58 -7.98 -0.01
CA LYS A 345 -9.77 -7.44 1.35
C LYS A 345 -11.01 -8.04 2.03
N LYS A 346 -12.15 -8.09 1.34
CA LYS A 346 -13.42 -8.63 1.88
C LYS A 346 -13.36 -10.14 2.12
N GLY A 347 -12.75 -10.89 1.19
CA GLY A 347 -12.70 -12.35 1.25
C GLY A 347 -11.58 -12.91 2.14
N SER A 348 -10.60 -12.10 2.54
CA SER A 348 -9.40 -12.58 3.25
C SER A 348 -8.72 -11.51 4.10
N THR A 349 -7.54 -11.02 3.69
CA THR A 349 -6.77 -9.95 4.32
C THR A 349 -5.80 -9.34 3.31
N ILE A 350 -5.46 -8.07 3.51
CA ILE A 350 -4.37 -7.36 2.81
C ILE A 350 -3.23 -6.99 3.77
N SER A 351 -3.22 -7.57 4.98
CA SER A 351 -2.22 -7.33 6.01
C SER A 351 -1.15 -8.42 5.96
N ALA A 352 0.13 -8.06 5.76
CA ALA A 352 1.23 -9.01 5.83
C ALA A 352 1.40 -9.64 7.22
N ALA A 353 1.18 -8.88 8.28
CA ALA A 353 1.16 -9.38 9.65
C ALA A 353 0.12 -10.52 9.86
N MET A 354 -0.93 -10.57 9.06
CA MET A 354 -1.95 -11.63 9.11
C MET A 354 -1.74 -12.71 8.04
N GLY A 355 -1.47 -12.29 6.80
CA GLY A 355 -1.54 -13.12 5.61
C GLY A 355 -0.21 -13.49 4.96
N GLY A 356 0.92 -12.93 5.42
CA GLY A 356 2.18 -13.01 4.70
C GLY A 356 2.18 -12.16 3.43
N CYS A 357 3.23 -12.28 2.62
CA CYS A 357 3.44 -11.41 1.46
C CYS A 357 2.54 -11.78 0.27
N GLN A 358 1.91 -12.96 0.29
CA GLN A 358 0.79 -13.29 -0.61
C GLN A 358 -0.35 -12.27 -0.51
N ALA A 359 -0.61 -11.72 0.69
CA ALA A 359 -1.66 -10.73 0.93
C ALA A 359 -1.30 -9.32 0.45
N GLU A 360 -0.05 -9.09 0.04
CA GLU A 360 0.43 -7.79 -0.45
C GLU A 360 0.85 -7.87 -1.91
N ILE A 361 1.93 -8.60 -2.19
CA ILE A 361 2.50 -8.75 -3.54
C ILE A 361 1.62 -9.64 -4.40
N GLY A 362 1.08 -10.72 -3.83
CA GLY A 362 0.13 -11.59 -4.55
C GLY A 362 -1.11 -10.80 -4.95
N VAL A 363 -1.72 -10.08 -4.01
CA VAL A 363 -2.92 -9.27 -4.27
C VAL A 363 -2.61 -8.18 -5.31
N SER A 364 -1.50 -7.47 -5.17
CA SER A 364 -1.08 -6.46 -6.15
C SER A 364 -0.85 -7.03 -7.56
N SER A 365 -0.22 -8.20 -7.65
CA SER A 365 -0.03 -8.92 -8.91
C SER A 365 -1.37 -9.30 -9.55
N SER A 366 -2.34 -9.73 -8.75
CA SER A 366 -3.70 -10.05 -9.23
C SER A 366 -4.48 -8.82 -9.67
N MET A 367 -4.39 -7.71 -8.92
CA MET A 367 -4.97 -6.42 -9.30
C MET A 367 -4.42 -5.96 -10.65
N ALA A 368 -3.10 -6.02 -10.84
CA ALA A 368 -2.44 -5.61 -12.07
C ALA A 368 -2.76 -6.52 -13.26
N ALA A 369 -2.80 -7.84 -13.05
CA ALA A 369 -3.12 -8.83 -14.10
C ALA A 369 -4.54 -8.64 -14.63
N ALA A 370 -5.51 -8.46 -13.72
CA ALA A 370 -6.89 -8.20 -14.06
C ALA A 370 -7.06 -6.91 -14.87
N ALA A 371 -6.48 -5.82 -14.36
CA ALA A 371 -6.55 -4.52 -14.99
C ALA A 371 -5.91 -4.51 -16.39
N LEU A 372 -4.74 -5.14 -16.54
CA LEU A 372 -4.09 -5.28 -17.85
C LEU A 372 -4.93 -6.14 -18.81
N CYS A 373 -5.48 -7.26 -18.34
CA CYS A 373 -6.33 -8.14 -19.13
C CYS A 373 -7.54 -7.38 -19.71
N GLU A 374 -8.19 -6.52 -18.91
CA GLU A 374 -9.30 -5.71 -19.42
C GLU A 374 -8.84 -4.70 -20.49
N LEU A 375 -7.71 -4.02 -20.28
CA LEU A 375 -7.14 -3.08 -21.26
C LEU A 375 -6.74 -3.73 -22.58
N MET A 376 -6.37 -5.01 -22.54
CA MET A 376 -6.02 -5.80 -23.72
C MET A 376 -7.25 -6.43 -24.41
N GLY A 377 -8.46 -6.14 -23.93
CA GLY A 377 -9.71 -6.59 -24.54
C GLY A 377 -10.25 -7.92 -24.01
N GLY A 378 -9.75 -8.38 -22.86
CA GLY A 378 -10.26 -9.57 -22.19
C GLY A 378 -11.71 -9.40 -21.73
N THR A 379 -12.48 -10.48 -21.80
CA THR A 379 -13.84 -10.52 -21.24
C THR A 379 -13.81 -10.42 -19.70
N PRO A 380 -14.88 -9.99 -19.02
CA PRO A 380 -14.93 -9.97 -17.55
C PRO A 380 -14.53 -11.30 -16.89
N ALA A 381 -14.88 -12.43 -17.51
CA ALA A 381 -14.48 -13.75 -17.04
C ALA A 381 -12.97 -14.02 -17.19
N GLN A 382 -12.33 -13.54 -18.26
CA GLN A 382 -10.88 -13.60 -18.42
C GLN A 382 -10.15 -12.63 -17.49
N VAL A 383 -10.74 -11.47 -17.17
CA VAL A 383 -10.20 -10.55 -16.17
C VAL A 383 -10.10 -11.22 -14.80
N LEU A 384 -11.16 -11.90 -14.37
CA LEU A 384 -11.16 -12.67 -13.12
C LEU A 384 -10.20 -13.86 -13.17
N MET A 385 -10.02 -14.49 -14.33
CA MET A 385 -9.01 -15.54 -14.51
C MET A 385 -7.58 -14.99 -14.41
N ALA A 386 -7.29 -13.83 -14.99
CA ALA A 386 -5.96 -13.22 -14.88
C ALA A 386 -5.59 -12.93 -13.42
N ALA A 387 -6.56 -12.41 -12.64
CA ALA A 387 -6.40 -12.21 -11.21
C ALA A 387 -6.09 -13.54 -10.47
N GLU A 388 -6.80 -14.60 -10.86
CA GLU A 388 -6.71 -15.93 -10.28
C GLU A 388 -5.33 -16.55 -10.53
N ILE A 389 -4.89 -16.64 -11.79
CA ILE A 389 -3.57 -17.14 -12.18
C ILE A 389 -2.46 -16.38 -11.43
N ALA A 390 -2.55 -15.05 -11.38
CA ALA A 390 -1.56 -14.24 -10.68
C ALA A 390 -1.48 -14.56 -9.19
N MET A 391 -2.62 -14.80 -8.52
CA MET A 391 -2.63 -15.16 -7.09
C MET A 391 -2.14 -16.58 -6.85
N GLU A 392 -2.49 -17.55 -7.70
CA GLU A 392 -2.01 -18.93 -7.58
C GLU A 392 -0.48 -18.99 -7.50
N HIS A 393 0.21 -18.16 -8.30
CA HIS A 393 1.67 -18.04 -8.30
C HIS A 393 2.28 -17.29 -7.11
N HIS A 394 1.46 -16.92 -6.11
CA HIS A 394 1.89 -16.26 -4.87
C HIS A 394 1.36 -16.94 -3.60
N LEU A 395 0.48 -17.93 -3.69
CA LEU A 395 -0.02 -18.66 -2.53
C LEU A 395 1.13 -19.25 -1.69
N GLY A 396 1.08 -19.02 -0.38
CA GLY A 396 2.09 -19.47 0.58
C GLY A 396 3.30 -18.54 0.73
N LEU A 397 3.36 -17.41 0.02
CA LEU A 397 4.47 -16.48 0.14
C LEU A 397 4.49 -15.79 1.52
N THR A 398 5.53 -16.07 2.30
CA THR A 398 5.77 -15.55 3.66
C THR A 398 6.23 -14.09 3.63
N CYS A 399 6.06 -13.34 4.73
CA CYS A 399 6.54 -11.96 4.86
C CYS A 399 7.57 -11.86 5.98
N ASP A 400 8.85 -12.05 5.68
CA ASP A 400 9.90 -12.05 6.70
C ASP A 400 11.12 -11.25 6.19
N PRO A 401 11.01 -9.91 6.21
CA PRO A 401 12.06 -9.04 5.67
C PRO A 401 13.29 -8.97 6.59
N ILE A 402 14.46 -8.84 5.97
CA ILE A 402 15.73 -8.70 6.70
C ILE A 402 15.73 -7.38 7.50
N GLY A 403 16.04 -7.45 8.79
CA GLY A 403 16.08 -6.29 9.68
C GLY A 403 14.72 -5.60 9.90
N GLY A 404 13.61 -6.22 9.51
CA GLY A 404 12.29 -5.58 9.53
C GLY A 404 12.17 -4.43 8.53
N LEU A 405 12.99 -4.43 7.47
CA LEU A 405 13.03 -3.35 6.48
C LEU A 405 12.28 -3.73 5.21
N VAL A 406 11.52 -2.80 4.63
CA VAL A 406 10.83 -2.99 3.33
C VAL A 406 11.82 -2.88 2.17
N GLN A 407 12.85 -3.72 2.17
CA GLN A 407 13.94 -3.75 1.19
C GLN A 407 14.12 -5.15 0.63
N ILE A 408 14.69 -6.07 1.42
CA ILE A 408 14.95 -7.45 0.99
C ILE A 408 14.01 -8.40 1.75
N PRO A 409 13.23 -9.25 1.05
CA PRO A 409 13.12 -9.44 -0.41
C PRO A 409 12.03 -8.58 -1.09
N CYS A 410 11.52 -7.55 -0.42
CA CYS A 410 10.35 -6.77 -0.86
C CYS A 410 10.54 -6.13 -2.24
N ILE A 411 11.71 -5.55 -2.50
CA ILE A 411 12.03 -4.86 -3.75
C ILE A 411 11.98 -5.83 -4.93
N GLU A 412 12.67 -6.98 -4.86
CA GLU A 412 12.62 -8.01 -5.92
C GLU A 412 11.23 -8.63 -6.08
N ARG A 413 10.47 -8.74 -5.00
CA ARG A 413 9.10 -9.28 -5.09
C ARG A 413 8.18 -8.40 -5.93
N ASN A 414 8.38 -7.09 -5.96
CA ASN A 414 7.60 -6.19 -6.83
C ASN A 414 7.96 -6.40 -8.30
N THR A 415 9.24 -6.58 -8.63
CA THR A 415 9.65 -6.88 -10.02
C THR A 415 9.05 -8.21 -10.48
N MET A 416 9.13 -9.24 -9.65
CA MET A 416 8.58 -10.55 -9.95
C MET A 416 7.05 -10.54 -10.03
N GLY A 417 6.38 -9.77 -9.16
CA GLY A 417 4.93 -9.57 -9.17
C GLY A 417 4.47 -8.92 -10.47
N ALA A 418 5.12 -7.83 -10.91
CA ALA A 418 4.79 -7.16 -12.17
C ALA A 418 4.93 -8.07 -13.40
N ILE A 419 6.02 -8.86 -13.47
CA ILE A 419 6.24 -9.80 -14.57
C ILE A 419 5.20 -10.93 -14.57
N LYS A 420 4.88 -11.49 -13.40
CA LYS A 420 3.83 -12.50 -13.28
C LYS A 420 2.46 -11.94 -13.66
N ALA A 421 2.16 -10.70 -13.30
CA ALA A 421 0.91 -10.04 -13.64
C ALA A 421 0.73 -9.91 -15.15
N ILE A 422 1.76 -9.44 -15.86
CA ILE A 422 1.75 -9.35 -17.34
C ILE A 422 1.52 -10.73 -17.94
N ASN A 423 2.29 -11.72 -17.52
CA ASN A 423 2.16 -13.07 -18.08
C ASN A 423 0.82 -13.74 -17.73
N ALA A 424 0.23 -13.45 -16.56
CA ALA A 424 -1.09 -13.94 -16.19
C ALA A 424 -2.21 -13.35 -17.06
N ALA A 425 -2.10 -12.08 -17.43
CA ALA A 425 -3.02 -11.45 -18.38
C ALA A 425 -2.95 -12.12 -19.76
N GLU A 426 -1.74 -12.34 -20.30
CA GLU A 426 -1.52 -13.04 -21.57
C GLU A 426 -2.13 -14.46 -21.56
N LEU A 427 -1.87 -15.24 -20.50
CA LEU A 427 -2.44 -16.59 -20.37
C LEU A 427 -3.96 -16.57 -20.33
N ALA A 428 -4.57 -15.60 -19.67
CA ALA A 428 -6.02 -15.48 -19.59
C ALA A 428 -6.64 -15.10 -20.94
N LEU A 429 -6.00 -14.21 -21.72
CA LEU A 429 -6.48 -13.79 -23.04
C LEU A 429 -6.50 -14.96 -24.04
N GLU A 430 -5.51 -15.85 -23.96
CA GLU A 430 -5.39 -17.04 -24.81
C GLU A 430 -6.24 -18.24 -24.32
N THR A 431 -7.00 -18.07 -23.23
CA THR A 431 -7.79 -19.14 -22.61
C THR A 431 -9.29 -18.85 -22.63
N ASP A 432 -10.10 -19.82 -23.07
CA ASP A 432 -11.55 -19.78 -22.86
C ASP A 432 -11.87 -19.97 -21.37
N SER A 433 -12.46 -18.95 -20.76
CA SER A 433 -12.80 -18.91 -19.33
C SER A 433 -13.72 -20.02 -18.85
N LYS A 434 -14.48 -20.64 -19.75
CA LYS A 434 -15.30 -21.82 -19.44
C LYS A 434 -14.47 -23.05 -19.09
N ASN A 435 -13.19 -23.08 -19.47
CA ASN A 435 -12.29 -24.19 -19.18
C ASN A 435 -11.56 -24.06 -17.85
N ALA A 436 -11.61 -22.88 -17.21
CA ALA A 436 -11.00 -22.66 -15.91
C ALA A 436 -11.54 -23.64 -14.87
N LYS A 437 -10.63 -24.29 -14.13
CA LYS A 437 -10.99 -25.28 -13.10
C LYS A 437 -11.08 -24.68 -11.71
N VAL A 438 -10.33 -23.60 -11.49
CA VAL A 438 -10.23 -22.92 -10.22
C VAL A 438 -10.80 -21.51 -10.39
N PRO A 439 -11.95 -21.18 -9.79
CA PRO A 439 -12.46 -19.82 -9.78
C PRO A 439 -11.71 -18.96 -8.75
N LEU A 440 -11.61 -17.66 -9.01
CA LEU A 440 -10.92 -16.68 -8.16
C LEU A 440 -11.35 -16.75 -6.68
N ASP A 441 -12.65 -16.88 -6.41
CA ASP A 441 -13.16 -16.97 -5.02
C ASP A 441 -12.60 -18.17 -4.25
N LYS A 442 -12.31 -19.30 -4.93
CA LYS A 442 -11.63 -20.44 -4.28
C LYS A 442 -10.18 -20.10 -3.96
N VAL A 443 -9.48 -19.40 -4.85
CA VAL A 443 -8.10 -18.97 -4.62
C VAL A 443 -8.00 -17.98 -3.46
N ILE A 444 -8.93 -17.03 -3.36
CA ILE A 444 -9.04 -16.10 -2.22
C ILE A 444 -9.24 -16.87 -0.92
N ASN A 445 -10.16 -17.83 -0.91
CA ASN A 445 -10.40 -18.68 0.26
C ASN A 445 -9.16 -19.51 0.62
N THR A 446 -8.45 -20.07 -0.36
CA THR A 446 -7.18 -20.78 -0.13
C THR A 446 -6.14 -19.85 0.47
N MET A 447 -5.98 -18.62 -0.05
CA MET A 447 -5.07 -17.63 0.50
C MET A 447 -5.34 -17.40 2.00
N TRP A 448 -6.62 -17.29 2.38
CA TRP A 448 -7.03 -17.12 3.78
C TRP A 448 -6.74 -18.34 4.66
N GLN A 449 -6.96 -19.56 4.17
CA GLN A 449 -6.60 -20.76 4.92
C GLN A 449 -5.08 -20.88 5.08
N THR A 450 -4.32 -20.65 4.01
CA THR A 450 -2.85 -20.64 4.06
C THR A 450 -2.33 -19.57 5.03
N ALA A 451 -2.97 -18.40 5.10
CA ALA A 451 -2.65 -17.36 6.07
C ALA A 451 -2.86 -17.81 7.53
N LYS A 452 -3.92 -18.57 7.80
CA LYS A 452 -4.20 -19.14 9.13
C LYS A 452 -3.20 -20.23 9.50
N ASP A 453 -2.81 -21.05 8.55
CA ASP A 453 -1.86 -22.15 8.75
C ASP A 453 -0.40 -21.66 8.82
N MET A 454 -0.12 -20.46 8.30
CA MET A 454 1.21 -19.86 8.33
C MET A 454 1.65 -19.59 9.77
N ASN A 455 2.77 -20.17 10.17
CA ASN A 455 3.38 -19.93 11.48
C ASN A 455 3.68 -18.43 11.66
N SER A 456 3.39 -17.89 12.84
CA SER A 456 3.54 -16.46 13.15
C SER A 456 4.94 -15.92 12.86
N LYS A 457 6.00 -16.72 13.07
CA LYS A 457 7.40 -16.31 12.80
C LYS A 457 7.73 -16.11 11.32
N TYR A 458 6.87 -16.57 10.41
CA TYR A 458 7.02 -16.37 8.96
C TYR A 458 6.07 -15.30 8.42
N LYS A 459 5.37 -14.60 9.31
CA LYS A 459 4.65 -13.35 9.03
C LYS A 459 5.56 -12.17 9.37
N GLU A 460 5.00 -10.95 9.37
CA GLU A 460 5.71 -9.67 9.55
C GLU A 460 6.27 -9.47 10.97
N THR A 461 7.10 -10.38 11.47
CA THR A 461 7.75 -10.30 12.79
C THR A 461 9.28 -10.24 12.70
N SER A 462 9.87 -10.64 11.55
CA SER A 462 11.32 -10.77 11.35
C SER A 462 12.01 -11.75 12.32
N GLU A 463 11.26 -12.74 12.80
CA GLU A 463 11.74 -13.77 13.73
C GLU A 463 11.99 -15.12 13.05
N GLY A 464 11.90 -15.19 11.72
CA GLY A 464 11.99 -16.43 10.95
C GLY A 464 12.85 -16.31 9.70
N GLY A 465 12.56 -17.22 8.76
CA GLY A 465 12.96 -17.17 7.34
C GLY A 465 14.33 -16.57 7.03
N LEU A 466 14.33 -15.58 6.11
CA LEU A 466 15.54 -14.88 5.68
C LEU A 466 16.05 -13.94 6.77
N ALA A 467 15.15 -13.40 7.60
CA ALA A 467 15.50 -12.40 8.61
C ALA A 467 16.47 -12.94 9.66
N ILE A 468 16.37 -14.23 10.03
CA ILE A 468 17.31 -14.88 10.96
C ILE A 468 18.47 -15.59 10.26
N ALA A 469 18.32 -15.92 8.98
CA ALA A 469 19.34 -16.66 8.22
C ALA A 469 20.46 -15.76 7.69
N VAL A 470 20.17 -14.48 7.47
CA VAL A 470 21.11 -13.46 6.98
C VAL A 470 21.28 -12.41 8.07
N ASN A 471 22.45 -12.31 8.68
CA ASN A 471 22.66 -11.30 9.73
C ASN A 471 22.81 -9.91 9.12
N MET A 472 22.45 -8.87 9.87
CA MET A 472 22.78 -7.48 9.46
C MET A 472 24.29 -7.26 9.24
N ALA A 473 25.16 -8.04 9.89
CA ALA A 473 26.60 -7.97 9.67
C ALA A 473 27.05 -8.53 8.30
N ASP A 474 26.19 -9.32 7.64
CA ASP A 474 26.44 -9.91 6.33
C ASP A 474 25.94 -9.01 5.17
N CYS A 475 25.30 -7.87 5.48
CA CYS A 475 24.61 -6.97 4.53
C CYS A 475 25.32 -5.64 4.28
#